data_AF-A0A369PX28-F1
#
_entry.id   AF-A0A369PX28-F1
#
_cell.length_a   1.000
_cell.length_b   1.000
_cell.length_c   1.000
_cell.angle_alpha   90.00
_cell.angle_beta   90.00
_cell.angle_gamma   90.00
#
_symmetry.space_group_name_H-M   'P 1'
#
loop_
_entity.id
_entity.type
_entity.pdbx_description
1 polymer ?
#
loop_
_entity_poly.entity_id
_entity_poly.type
_entity_poly.pdbx_seq_one_letter_code
_entity_poly.pdbx_strand_id
1 'polypeptide(L)' 'MSHMVNNSSVHEILGRVVKVGDLVKNFKVGDLAGVGTFVNSCGHCPHCEDGLEVY' A
#
# COMPACT_ATOMS: atom_id res chain seq x y z
N MET A 1 -6.78 -1.20 -1.68
CA MET A 1 -5.47 -1.19 -2.38
C MET A 1 -5.08 -2.57 -2.94
N SER A 2 -6.02 -3.53 -3.01
CA SER A 2 -5.74 -4.95 -3.29
C SER A 2 -5.60 -5.33 -4.77
N HIS A 3 -5.78 -4.40 -5.71
CA HIS A 3 -5.85 -4.70 -7.15
C HIS A 3 -4.72 -4.06 -7.99
N MET A 4 -3.57 -3.69 -7.39
CA MET A 4 -2.49 -3.00 -8.12
C MET A 4 -1.17 -3.78 -8.25
N VAL A 5 -1.05 -5.01 -7.74
CA VAL A 5 0.24 -5.73 -7.75
C VAL A 5 0.09 -7.17 -8.24
N ASN A 6 0.25 -7.38 -9.55
CA ASN A 6 0.40 -8.70 -10.17
C ASN A 6 1.90 -9.02 -10.33
N ASN A 7 2.65 -9.23 -9.23
CA ASN A 7 3.91 -9.99 -9.28
C ASN A 7 4.36 -10.41 -7.86
N SER A 8 4.53 -11.71 -7.63
CA SER A 8 4.70 -12.29 -6.29
C SER A 8 6.13 -12.22 -5.70
N SER A 9 7.04 -11.43 -6.29
CA SER A 9 8.43 -11.35 -5.81
C SER A 9 9.07 -9.96 -5.95
N VAL A 10 8.30 -8.88 -5.82
CA VAL A 10 8.83 -7.52 -5.88
C VAL A 10 8.50 -6.78 -4.60
N HIS A 11 9.54 -6.43 -3.84
CA HIS A 11 9.47 -5.69 -2.58
C HIS A 11 9.84 -4.20 -2.76
N GLU A 12 10.09 -3.79 -4.00
CA GLU A 12 10.40 -2.43 -4.43
C GLU A 12 9.70 -2.15 -5.77
N ILE A 13 8.48 -1.61 -5.71
CA ILE A 13 7.64 -1.36 -6.88
C ILE A 13 7.51 0.14 -7.08
N LEU A 14 7.66 0.60 -8.33
CA LEU A 14 7.28 1.94 -8.77
C LEU A 14 6.32 1.83 -9.95
N GLY A 15 5.23 2.59 -9.92
CA GLY A 15 4.23 2.55 -10.98
C GLY A 15 3.23 3.70 -10.94
N ARG A 16 2.22 3.62 -11.81
CA ARG A 16 1.09 4.55 -11.83
C ARG A 16 -0.18 3.88 -11.34
N VAL A 17 -0.98 4.63 -10.57
CA VAL A 17 -2.29 4.19 -10.12
C VAL A 17 -3.24 4.08 -11.31
N VAL A 18 -3.76 2.88 -11.57
CA VAL A 18 -4.70 2.62 -12.69
C VAL A 18 -6.17 2.58 -12.27
N LYS A 19 -6.44 2.38 -10.98
CA LYS A 19 -7.80 2.35 -10.40
C LYS A 19 -7.72 2.64 -8.90
N VAL A 20 -8.74 3.30 -8.34
CA VAL A 20 -8.92 3.47 -6.90
C VAL A 20 -10.27 2.92 -6.47
N GLY A 21 -10.40 2.57 -5.18
CA GLY A 21 -11.70 2.23 -4.59
C GLY A 21 -12.41 3.47 -4.08
N ASP A 22 -13.72 3.40 -3.89
CA ASP A 22 -14.58 4.55 -3.61
C ASP A 22 -14.23 5.31 -2.32
N LEU A 23 -13.58 4.63 -1.36
CA LEU A 23 -13.18 5.23 -0.07
C LEU A 23 -11.73 5.77 -0.05
N VAL A 24 -10.99 5.67 -1.16
CA VAL A 24 -9.60 6.15 -1.23
C VAL A 24 -9.57 7.68 -1.30
N LYS A 25 -8.84 8.32 -0.39
CA LYS A 25 -8.71 9.80 -0.33
C LYS A 25 -7.32 10.31 -0.71
N ASN A 26 -6.30 9.44 -0.62
CA ASN A 26 -4.89 9.86 -0.69
C ASN A 26 -4.24 9.59 -2.05
N PHE A 27 -4.96 8.99 -2.99
CA PHE A 27 -4.47 8.67 -4.33
C PHE A 27 -5.56 8.89 -5.37
N LYS A 28 -5.17 9.23 -6.59
CA LYS A 28 -6.03 9.28 -7.78
C LYS A 28 -5.39 8.53 -8.95
N VAL A 29 -6.20 8.17 -9.94
CA VAL A 29 -5.72 7.56 -11.19
C VAL A 29 -4.67 8.46 -11.85
N GLY A 30 -3.56 7.88 -12.28
CA GLY A 30 -2.43 8.57 -12.90
C GLY A 30 -1.28 8.95 -11.96
N ASP A 31 -1.53 8.97 -10.64
CA ASP A 31 -0.50 9.27 -9.64
C ASP A 31 0.66 8.29 -9.70
N LEU A 32 1.88 8.80 -9.50
CA LEU A 32 3.05 7.96 -9.25
C LEU A 32 2.99 7.45 -7.80
N ALA A 33 3.14 6.14 -7.62
CA ALA A 33 3.14 5.51 -6.31
C ALA A 33 4.22 4.42 -6.24
N GLY A 34 4.82 4.30 -5.05
CA GLY A 34 5.73 3.22 -4.71
C GLY A 34 5.11 2.25 -3.72
N VAL A 35 5.51 0.98 -3.78
CA VAL A 35 5.13 -0.04 -2.78
C VAL A 35 6.41 -0.75 -2.31
N GLY A 36 6.60 -0.75 -0.99
CA GLY A 36 7.72 -1.42 -0.34
C GLY A 36 7.43 -2.89 0.02
N THR A 37 8.27 -3.46 0.88
CA THR A 37 8.21 -4.87 1.33
C THR A 37 6.95 -5.22 2.12
N PHE A 38 6.34 -4.22 2.75
CA PHE A 38 5.23 -4.40 3.68
C PHE A 38 4.02 -3.59 3.22
N VAL A 39 2.90 -4.25 3.00
CA VAL A 39 1.73 -3.67 2.31
C VAL A 39 0.51 -3.48 3.20
N ASN A 40 0.46 -4.15 4.35
CA ASN A 40 -0.67 -4.05 5.28
C ASN A 40 -0.32 -4.60 6.67
N SER A 41 -0.90 -4.01 7.72
CA SER A 41 -0.88 -4.50 9.10
C SER A 41 -2.32 -4.59 9.65
N CYS A 42 -2.47 -4.94 10.94
CA CYS A 42 -3.80 -4.89 11.58
C CYS A 42 -4.29 -3.45 11.82
N GLY A 43 -3.37 -2.47 11.91
CA GLY A 43 -3.69 -1.05 12.07
C GLY A 43 -4.26 -0.64 13.43
N HIS A 44 -4.25 -1.54 14.43
CA HIS A 44 -4.88 -1.29 15.73
C HIS A 44 -4.18 -1.94 16.94
N CYS A 45 -3.04 -2.61 16.75
CA CYS A 45 -2.26 -3.15 17.87
C CYS A 45 -1.27 -2.10 18.41
N PRO A 46 -0.68 -2.30 19.61
CA PRO A 46 0.28 -1.36 20.17
C PRO A 46 1.45 -1.05 19.23
N HIS A 47 1.97 -2.05 18.51
CA HIS A 47 3.02 -1.83 17.51
C HIS A 47 2.55 -0.92 16.36
N CYS A 48 1.30 -1.04 15.90
CA CYS A 48 0.78 -0.14 14.87
C CYS A 48 0.62 1.29 15.39
N GLU A 49 0.19 1.47 16.64
CA GLU A 49 0.08 2.79 17.26
C GLU A 49 1.46 3.45 17.45
N ASP A 50 2.50 2.65 17.69
CA ASP A 50 3.89 3.09 17.83
C ASP A 50 4.62 3.28 16.48
N GLY A 51 3.96 3.08 15.33
CA GLY A 51 4.59 3.17 14.00
C GLY A 51 5.59 2.05 13.71
N LEU A 52 5.37 0.89 14.32
CA LEU A 52 6.14 -0.35 14.22
C LEU A 52 5.33 -1.42 13.50
N GLU A 53 4.62 -1.07 12.43
CA GLU A 53 3.62 -1.93 11.76
C GLU A 53 4.18 -3.25 11.22
N VAL A 54 5.50 -3.37 11.10
CA VAL A 54 6.23 -4.57 10.67
C VAL A 54 6.45 -5.60 11.78
N TYR A 55 5.99 -5.33 13.01
CA TYR A 55 6.06 -6.19 14.19
C TYR A 55 4.67 -6.51 14.74
#